data_AF-A0A919NNL5-F1
#
_entry.id   AF-A0A919NNL5-F1
#
_cell.length_a   1.000
_cell.length_b   1.000
_cell.length_c   1.000
_cell.angle_alpha   90.00
_cell.angle_beta   90.00
_cell.angle_gamma   90.00
#
_symmetry.space_group_name_H-M   'P 1'
#
loop_
_entity.id
_entity.type
_entity.pdbx_description
1 polymer ?
#
loop_
_entity_poly.entity_id
_entity_poly.type
_entity_poly.pdbx_seq_one_letter_code
_entity_poly.pdbx_strand_id
1 'polypeptide(L)' 'MSMRIGNTDGTRWESHIASIHLTTDWRRLNADAMAGADQRVIAADKAAIVESRHEYAQVHGRTRFDVTV' A
#
# COMPACT_ATOMS: atom_id res chain seq x y z
N MET A 1 -28.44 -9.62 -25.89
CA MET A 1 -27.14 -8.95 -25.77
C MET A 1 -27.05 -8.32 -24.39
N SER A 2 -26.39 -8.98 -23.44
CA SER A 2 -26.22 -8.47 -22.08
C SER A 2 -24.93 -7.63 -22.02
N MET A 3 -25.09 -6.32 -22.11
CA MET A 3 -24.00 -5.36 -21.92
C MET A 3 -23.65 -5.34 -20.43
N ARG A 4 -22.58 -6.04 -20.04
CA ARG A 4 -21.99 -5.89 -18.70
C ARG A 4 -21.28 -4.54 -18.69
N ILE A 5 -21.91 -3.54 -18.09
CA ILE A 5 -21.24 -2.29 -17.73
C ILE A 5 -20.19 -2.66 -16.69
N GLY A 6 -18.93 -2.65 -17.12
CA GLY A 6 -17.79 -3.02 -16.28
C GLY A 6 -17.68 -2.08 -15.10
N ASN A 7 -17.65 -2.66 -13.90
CA ASN A 7 -17.56 -1.99 -12.61
C ASN A 7 -16.14 -1.42 -12.34
N THR A 8 -15.51 -0.83 -13.35
CA THR A 8 -14.09 -0.41 -13.36
C THR A 8 -13.81 0.86 -12.56
N ASP A 9 -14.84 1.65 -12.26
CA ASP A 9 -14.67 2.95 -11.59
C ASP A 9 -14.45 2.78 -10.07
N GLY A 10 -15.10 1.79 -9.44
CA GLY A 10 -14.92 1.48 -8.02
C GLY A 10 -13.54 0.92 -7.71
N THR A 11 -13.08 -0.05 -8.51
CA THR A 11 -11.74 -0.64 -8.37
C THR A 11 -10.62 0.37 -8.61
N ARG A 12 -10.81 1.32 -9.54
CA ARG A 12 -9.83 2.39 -9.79
C ARG A 12 -9.70 3.37 -8.63
N TRP A 13 -10.81 3.68 -7.96
CA TRP A 13 -10.82 4.57 -6.78
C TRP A 13 -10.17 3.91 -5.57
N GLU A 14 -10.51 2.64 -5.28
CA GLU A 14 -9.90 1.86 -4.20
C GLU A 14 -8.38 1.69 -4.43
N SER A 15 -7.98 1.43 -5.68
CA SER A 15 -6.58 1.36 -6.09
C SER A 15 -5.82 2.66 -5.83
N HIS A 16 -6.47 3.79 -6.11
CA HIS A 16 -5.89 5.10 -5.89
C HIS A 16 -5.69 5.40 -4.40
N ILE A 17 -6.70 5.08 -3.57
CA ILE A 17 -6.61 5.22 -2.12
C ILE A 17 -5.47 4.38 -1.55
N ALA A 18 -5.39 3.09 -1.91
CA ALA A 18 -4.33 2.21 -1.44
C ALA A 18 -2.93 2.71 -1.87
N SER A 19 -2.79 3.27 -3.08
CA SER A 19 -1.55 3.90 -3.54
C SER A 19 -1.17 5.15 -2.72
N ILE A 20 -2.13 5.95 -2.28
CA ILE A 20 -1.89 7.13 -1.44
C ILE A 20 -1.42 6.70 -0.05
N HIS A 21 -2.06 5.68 0.55
CA HIS A 21 -1.67 5.14 1.85
C HIS A 21 -0.22 4.64 1.80
N LEU A 22 0.10 3.80 0.82
CA LEU A 22 1.45 3.27 0.65
C LEU A 22 2.51 4.38 0.50
N THR A 23 2.20 5.42 -0.27
CA THR A 23 3.12 6.56 -0.48
C THR A 23 3.32 7.36 0.81
N THR A 24 2.25 7.52 1.59
CA THR A 24 2.27 8.25 2.86
C THR A 24 3.11 7.51 3.89
N ASP A 25 2.91 6.20 4.03
CA ASP A 25 3.64 5.37 4.98
C ASP A 25 5.13 5.29 4.63
N TRP A 26 5.45 5.21 3.33
CA TRP A 26 6.84 5.24 2.88
C TRP A 26 7.53 6.58 3.17
N ARG A 27 6.82 7.70 2.97
CA ARG A 27 7.35 9.03 3.32
C ARG A 27 7.59 9.17 4.82
N ARG A 28 6.70 8.63 5.64
CA ARG A 28 6.82 8.62 7.10
C ARG A 28 8.04 7.83 7.55
N LEU A 29 8.19 6.59 7.07
CA LEU A 29 9.39 5.78 7.33
C LEU A 29 10.68 6.52 6.94
N ASN A 30 10.69 7.18 5.77
CA ASN A 30 11.88 7.91 5.33
C ASN A 30 12.18 9.12 6.21
N ALA A 31 11.16 9.87 6.64
CA ALA A 31 11.31 10.98 7.56
C ALA A 31 11.83 10.51 8.93
N ASP A 32 11.27 9.45 9.49
CA ASP A 32 11.67 8.88 10.77
C ASP A 32 13.08 8.27 10.70
N ALA A 33 13.44 7.63 9.59
CA ALA A 33 14.81 7.16 9.35
C ALA A 33 15.83 8.31 9.24
N MET A 34 15.49 9.39 8.53
CA MET A 34 16.36 10.56 8.42
C MET A 34 16.49 11.32 9.75
N ALA A 35 15.44 11.32 10.56
CA ALA A 35 15.46 11.91 11.90
C ALA A 35 16.21 11.06 12.94
N GLY A 36 16.65 9.85 12.56
CA GLY A 36 17.30 8.92 13.48
C GLY A 36 16.36 8.39 14.56
N ALA A 37 15.09 8.18 14.22
CA ALA A 37 14.09 7.63 15.13
C ALA A 37 14.50 6.25 15.67
N ASP A 38 13.95 5.91 16.84
CA ASP A 38 14.19 4.63 17.49
C ASP A 38 13.81 3.47 16.55
N GLN A 39 14.58 2.37 16.61
CA GLN A 39 14.33 1.16 15.81
C GLN A 39 12.90 0.62 15.98
N ARG A 40 12.27 0.83 17.15
CA ARG A 40 10.88 0.45 17.39
C ARG A 40 9.89 1.26 16.56
N VAL A 41 10.16 2.55 16.34
CA VAL A 41 9.33 3.43 15.51
C VAL A 41 9.48 3.01 14.04
N ILE A 42 10.72 2.84 13.58
CA ILE A 42 11.03 2.36 12.23
C ILE A 42 10.40 0.99 11.96
N ALA A 43 10.39 0.08 12.95
CA ALA A 43 9.76 -1.23 12.82
C ALA A 43 8.23 -1.14 12.70
N ALA A 44 7.59 -0.24 13.47
CA ALA A 44 6.16 0.02 13.35
C ALA A 44 5.79 0.61 11.98
N ASP A 45 6.58 1.56 11.47
CA ASP A 45 6.35 2.14 10.14
C ASP A 45 6.53 1.10 9.03
N LYS A 46 7.52 0.21 9.15
CA LYS A 46 7.68 -0.92 8.23
C LYS A 46 6.49 -1.86 8.25
N ALA A 47 5.92 -2.16 9.42
CA ALA A 47 4.73 -2.99 9.53
C ALA A 47 3.52 -2.35 8.84
N ALA A 48 3.32 -1.04 9.01
CA ALA A 48 2.27 -0.28 8.34
C ALA A 48 2.41 -0.34 6.80
N ILE A 49 3.65 -0.21 6.26
CA ILE A 49 3.90 -0.36 4.82
C ILE A 49 3.54 -1.76 4.31
N VAL A 50 3.83 -2.80 5.08
CA VAL A 50 3.49 -4.19 4.71
C VAL A 50 1.98 -4.37 4.65
N GLU A 51 1.24 -3.79 5.61
CA GLU A 51 -0.22 -3.81 5.62
C GLU A 51 -0.82 -3.03 4.44
N SER A 52 -0.37 -1.80 4.20
CA SER A 52 -0.78 -0.99 3.05
C SER A 52 -0.47 -1.65 1.70
N ARG A 53 0.65 -2.39 1.60
CA ARG A 53 0.97 -3.21 0.41
C ARG A 53 0.03 -4.39 0.25
N HIS A 54 -0.34 -5.04 1.34
CA HIS A 54 -1.27 -6.16 1.31
C HIS A 54 -2.65 -5.70 0.86
N GLU A 55 -3.15 -4.57 1.38
CA GLU A 55 -4.40 -3.94 0.92
C GLU A 55 -4.33 -3.56 -0.56
N TYR A 56 -3.23 -2.92 -1.00
CA TYR A 56 -3.01 -2.61 -2.40
C TYR A 56 -3.04 -3.86 -3.30
N ALA A 57 -2.38 -4.95 -2.87
CA ALA A 57 -2.35 -6.21 -3.62
C ALA A 57 -3.71 -6.93 -3.66
N GLN A 58 -4.54 -6.77 -2.63
CA GLN A 58 -5.92 -7.30 -2.61
C GLN A 58 -6.81 -6.55 -3.60
N VAL A 59 -6.72 -5.22 -3.64
CA VAL A 59 -7.49 -4.39 -4.59
C VAL A 59 -7.04 -4.60 -6.03
N HIS A 60 -5.73 -4.79 -6.26
CA HIS A 60 -5.17 -4.97 -7.61
C HIS A 60 -5.15 -6.40 -8.14
N GLY A 61 -5.53 -7.39 -7.33
CA GLY A 61 -5.69 -8.77 -7.77
C GLY A 61 -4.40 -9.44 -8.29
N ARG A 62 -3.76 -10.22 -7.41
CA ARG A 62 -2.88 -11.37 -7.78
C ARG A 62 -1.60 -11.10 -8.57
N THR A 63 -0.94 -9.95 -8.44
CA THR A 63 0.49 -9.90 -8.78
C THR A 63 1.28 -10.14 -7.50
N ARG A 64 1.76 -11.39 -7.33
CA ARG A 64 2.67 -11.79 -6.24
C ARG A 64 3.85 -10.80 -6.18
N PHE A 65 3.83 -9.88 -5.22
CA PHE A 65 5.03 -9.18 -4.81
C PHE A 65 5.72 -10.05 -3.77
N ASP A 66 6.49 -11.01 -4.26
CA ASP A 66 7.45 -11.74 -3.44
C ASP A 66 8.56 -10.75 -3.07
N VAL A 67 8.66 -10.40 -1.79
CA VAL A 67 9.74 -9.54 -1.29
C VAL A 67 10.30 -10.23 -0.06
N THR A 68 11.35 -11.02 -0.28
CA THR A 68 12.32 -11.44 0.73
C THR A 68 12.80 -10.21 1.49
N VAL A 69 12.62 -10.27 2.82
CA VAL A 69 13.04 -9.28 3.81
C VAL A 69 14.56 -9.24 3.93
#